data_AF-A0AA97BI18-F1
#
_entry.id   AF-A0AA97BI18-F1
#
_cell.length_a   1.000
_cell.length_b   1.000
_cell.length_c   1.000
_cell.angle_alpha   90.00
_cell.angle_beta   90.00
_cell.angle_gamma   90.00
#
_symmetry.space_group_name_H-M   'P 1'
#
loop_
_entity.id
_entity.type
_entity.pdbx_description
1 polymer ?
#
loop_
_entity_poly.entity_id
_entity_poly.type
_entity_poly.pdbx_seq_one_letter_code
_entity_poly.pdbx_strand_id
1 'polypeptide(L)' 'MTKTQAIQHFGSVSALAKALSVTYEAVRQWDGVPELRQYQIERITQGALKAEQKTQAA' A
#
# COMPACT_ATOMS: atom_id res chain seq x y z
N MET A 1 5.35 2.42 5.09
CA MET A 1 4.94 3.43 4.10
C MET A 1 3.64 4.07 4.54
N THR A 2 3.43 5.35 4.26
CA THR A 2 2.14 6.01 4.57
C THR A 2 1.13 5.84 3.45
N LYS A 3 -0.17 5.96 3.78
CA LYS A 3 -1.28 5.91 2.81
C LYS A 3 -1.10 6.95 1.71
N THR A 4 -0.68 8.16 2.08
CA THR A 4 -0.43 9.26 1.16
C THR A 4 0.69 8.94 0.18
N GLN A 5 1.81 8.35 0.64
CA GLN A 5 2.90 7.93 -0.25
C GLN A 5 2.45 6.88 -1.27
N ALA A 6 1.66 5.90 -0.82
CA ALA A 6 1.07 4.92 -1.73
C ALA A 6 0.18 5.61 -2.77
N ILE A 7 -0.75 6.47 -2.35
CA ILE A 7 -1.65 7.16 -3.28
C ILE A 7 -0.88 8.03 -4.28
N GLN A 8 0.15 8.75 -3.83
CA GLN A 8 0.98 9.59 -4.72
C GLN A 8 1.74 8.77 -5.76
N HIS A 9 2.31 7.63 -5.37
CA HIS A 9 3.05 6.77 -6.28
C HIS A 9 2.15 6.17 -7.38
N PHE A 10 0.94 5.73 -7.01
CA PHE A 10 -0.04 5.21 -7.97
C PHE A 10 -0.86 6.32 -8.65
N GLY A 11 -0.68 7.59 -8.24
CA GLY A 11 -1.40 8.77 -8.73
C GLY A 11 -2.82 8.96 -8.19
N SER A 12 -3.53 7.89 -7.84
CA SER A 12 -4.88 7.99 -7.26
C SER A 12 -5.25 6.78 -6.40
N VAL A 13 -6.25 6.95 -5.52
CA VAL A 13 -6.84 5.88 -4.71
C VAL A 13 -7.41 4.78 -5.61
N SER A 14 -8.04 5.12 -6.74
CA SER A 14 -8.60 4.16 -7.69
C SER A 14 -7.52 3.33 -8.39
N ALA A 15 -6.40 3.94 -8.76
CA ALA A 15 -5.26 3.24 -9.35
C ALA A 15 -4.61 2.27 -8.36
N LEU A 16 -4.43 2.71 -7.11
CA LEU A 16 -3.94 1.86 -6.02
C LEU A 16 -4.89 0.68 -5.75
N ALA A 17 -6.20 0.92 -5.71
CA ALA A 17 -7.20 -0.12 -5.52
C ALA A 17 -7.18 -1.15 -6.65
N LYS A 18 -7.07 -0.70 -7.91
CA LYS A 18 -6.97 -1.56 -9.09
C LYS A 18 -5.70 -2.41 -9.06
N ALA A 19 -4.56 -1.82 -8.69
CA ALA A 19 -3.29 -2.54 -8.57
C ALA A 19 -3.33 -3.65 -7.50
N LEU A 20 -4.07 -3.42 -6.42
CA LEU A 20 -4.24 -4.37 -5.31
C LEU A 20 -5.46 -5.29 -5.46
N SER A 21 -6.19 -5.20 -6.57
CA SER A 21 -7.47 -5.88 -6.82
C SER A 21 -8.45 -5.76 -5.65
N VAL A 22 -8.58 -4.56 -5.10
CA VAL A 22 -9.55 -4.22 -4.05
C VAL A 22 -10.52 -3.15 -4.51
N THR A 23 -11.57 -2.96 -3.73
CA THR A 23 -12.50 -1.85 -3.95
C THR A 23 -11.88 -0.52 -3.50
N TYR A 24 -12.32 0.57 -4.13
CA TYR A 24 -11.95 1.92 -3.76
C TYR A 24 -12.29 2.24 -2.28
N GLU A 25 -13.43 1.74 -1.81
CA GLU A 25 -13.87 1.91 -0.41
C GLU A 25 -12.92 1.25 0.59
N ALA A 26 -12.40 0.07 0.26
CA ALA A 26 -11.42 -0.61 1.12
C ALA A 26 -10.19 0.25 1.35
N VAL A 27 -9.68 0.93 0.30
CA VAL A 27 -8.53 1.85 0.43
C VAL A 27 -8.91 3.11 1.22
N ARG A 28 -10.16 3.61 1.09
CA ARG A 28 -10.63 4.75 1.88
C ARG A 28 -10.70 4.45 3.36
N GLN A 29 -11.12 3.25 3.75
CA GLN A 29 -11.25 2.81 5.14
C GLN A 29 -9.92 2.58 5.87
N TRP A 30 -8.77 2.61 5.18
CA TRP A 30 -7.48 2.52 5.84
C TRP A 30 -7.18 3.75 6.67
N ASP A 31 -7.02 3.56 7.98
CA ASP A 31 -6.44 4.55 8.89
C ASP A 31 -4.92 4.70 8.61
N GLY A 32 -4.22 3.56 8.54
CA GLY A 32 -2.89 3.41 7.98
C GLY A 32 -2.84 2.26 6.99
N VAL A 33 -1.80 2.18 6.14
CA VAL A 33 -1.68 1.07 5.18
C VAL A 33 -1.49 -0.23 5.96
N PRO A 34 -2.39 -1.22 5.85
CA PRO A 34 -2.23 -2.49 6.57
C PRO A 34 -0.94 -3.19 6.14
N GLU A 35 -0.27 -3.87 7.06
CA GLU A 35 1.06 -4.47 6.83
C GLU A 35 1.09 -5.39 5.60
N LEU A 36 0.11 -6.30 5.48
CA LEU A 36 -0.07 -7.16 4.30
C LEU A 36 -0.13 -6.37 2.99
N ARG A 37 -0.79 -5.20 3.00
CA ARG A 37 -0.92 -4.33 1.82
C ARG A 37 0.38 -3.60 1.53
N GLN A 38 1.13 -3.22 2.56
CA GLN A 38 2.46 -2.65 2.38
C GLN A 38 3.38 -3.62 1.63
N TYR A 39 3.39 -4.91 2.01
CA TYR A 39 4.16 -5.92 1.28
C TYR A 39 3.67 -6.13 -0.16
N GLN A 40 2.34 -6.18 -0.39
CA GLN A 40 1.81 -6.27 -1.75
C GLN A 40 2.22 -5.06 -2.60
N ILE A 41 2.11 -3.85 -2.05
CA ILE A 41 2.53 -2.61 -2.71
C ILE A 41 4.02 -2.67 -3.03
N GLU A 42 4.87 -3.11 -2.11
CA GLU A 42 6.31 -3.25 -2.32
C GLU A 42 6.61 -4.19 -3.50
N ARG A 43 5.92 -5.33 -3.60
CA ARG A 43 6.10 -6.26 -4.73
C ARG A 43 5.60 -5.69 -6.05
N ILE A 44 4.45 -5.00 -6.05
CA ILE A 44 3.87 -4.38 -7.26
C ILE A 44 4.75 -3.24 -7.77
N THR A 45 5.31 -2.45 -6.85
CA THR A 45 6.18 -1.31 -7.16
C THR A 45 7.65 -1.69 -7.31
N GLN A 46 7.96 -2.99 -7.28
CA GLN A 46 9.31 -3.54 -7.41
C GLN A 46 10.32 -2.91 -6.44
N GLY A 47 9.89 -2.61 -5.20
CA GLY A 47 10.72 -2.02 -4.16
C GLY A 47 10.80 -0.48 -4.18
N ALA A 48 10.06 0.21 -5.04
CA ALA A 48 9.99 1.68 -5.03
C ALA A 48 9.30 2.22 -3.76
N LEU A 49 8.29 1.51 -3.27
CA LEU A 49 7.70 1.75 -1.95
C LEU A 49 8.04 0.59 -1.02
N LYS A 50 8.74 0.88 0.08
CA LYS A 50 9.11 -0.14 1.07
C LYS A 50 8.07 -0.25 2.17
N ALA A 51 7.72 -1.49 2.52
CA ALA A 51 6.92 -1.74 3.69
C ALA A 51 7.67 -1.22 4.93
N GLU A 52 6.97 -0.53 5.82
CA GLU A 52 7.52 -0.22 7.12
C GLU A 52 7.57 -1.54 7.88
N GLN A 53 8.73 -2.20 7.79
CA GLN A 53 9.06 -3.32 8.61
C GLN A 53 9.10 -2.82 10.05
N LYS A 54 8.04 -3.09 10.82
CA LYS A 54 8.30 -3.45 12.22
C LYS A 54 9.05 -4.76 12.12
N THR A 55 10.37 -4.68 12.12
CA THR A 55 11.27 -5.83 12.16
C THR A 55 10.85 -6.72 13.32
N GLN A 56 10.03 -7.74 13.05
CA GLN A 56 9.90 -8.87 13.95
C GLN A 56 10.92 -9.89 13.45
N ALA A 57 12.16 -9.64 13.86
CA ALA A 57 13.17 -10.68 13.90
C ALA A 57 12.64 -11.80 14.80
N ALA A 58 12.54 -13.00 14.25
CA ALA A 58 12.37 -14.25 14.97
C ALA A 58 13.46 -15.21 14.49
#